data_AF-A0A835CR95-F1
#
_entry.id   AF-A0A835CR95-F1
#
_cell.length_a   1.000
_cell.length_b   1.000
_cell.length_c   1.000
_cell.angle_alpha   90.00
_cell.angle_beta   90.00
_cell.angle_gamma   90.00
#
_symmetry.space_group_name_H-M   'P 1'
#
loop_
_entity.id
_entity.type
_entity.pdbx_description
1 polymer ?
#
loop_
_entity_poly.entity_id
_entity_poly.type
_entity_poly.pdbx_seq_one_letter_code
_entity_poly.pdbx_strand_id
1 'polypeptide(L)'
;MKNKSQSIQVSTKENINYSTQLTRWVLTALGVWTNENKKTINDKILSTALIIMCYFSNFFLLIPCSLHTILSEKDMSLKMKALGPLTFCVMAIGKFSFLVKRKKDIYNCFKHVYHDWRRVQLINDENIMLENAKRGRFITILCAAFMYGGGLFYNTIMPFAVGSFVTADNKTIKPLTYAVYDPLFSAQETPNYQIVFTLQWFTGFFLCSITFGACSLAAVFAFHACGQLKIIISRLDNFIDRNHNFDDVLKKKMADIIELHLRTLSLHTFISEKNSSIKMRMIGPLSFCIMALSKFSLLVTRKKDIYNCFKHIYHDWKQVKLIDDENIMLENAGKSRFITIICAGFMYGGGFFYHTIMPFAVGSFVTADNKTIKPLTYPVYDPLFSAHETPNYQIVFTLQWFSGFFMCSITVGACSLAAVFAFHACGQLKIVISHLDNFIDRNHNFDDVLKNKMAVIIERHLRILGFILQVERLLNEINLIEFLGCTFIICMAVYYFLIVSFTFNIFIFCYIGEMLTQQGKRVGAAVYNNVNWYELTTKNSRGLILIAAMSNYPCSLSAGKMVNLSYASFACVCY
;
A
#
# COMPACT_ATOMS: atom_id res chain seq x y z
N MET A 1 -25.33 3.16 53.61
CA MET A 1 -24.19 3.43 52.70
C MET A 1 -23.51 2.17 52.14
N LYS A 2 -23.27 1.10 52.94
CA LYS A 2 -22.67 -0.18 52.46
C LYS A 2 -23.37 -0.83 51.24
N ASN A 3 -24.70 -0.89 51.21
CA ASN A 3 -25.44 -1.48 50.07
C ASN A 3 -25.31 -0.66 48.77
N LYS A 4 -25.19 0.67 48.86
CA LYS A 4 -25.04 1.56 47.70
C LYS A 4 -23.61 1.55 47.13
N SER A 5 -22.60 1.40 47.99
CA SER A 5 -21.21 1.20 47.54
C SER A 5 -20.99 -0.18 46.92
N GLN A 6 -21.66 -1.22 47.43
CA GLN A 6 -21.62 -2.57 46.85
C GLN A 6 -22.31 -2.62 45.49
N SER A 7 -23.48 -1.99 45.32
CA SER A 7 -24.19 -1.96 44.03
C SER A 7 -23.39 -1.23 42.93
N ILE A 8 -22.73 -0.12 43.27
CA ILE A 8 -21.86 0.62 42.34
C ILE A 8 -20.62 -0.21 41.94
N GLN A 9 -19.99 -0.92 42.89
CA GLN A 9 -18.85 -1.80 42.59
C GLN A 9 -19.23 -2.99 41.70
N VAL A 10 -20.44 -3.54 41.86
CA VAL A 10 -20.96 -4.63 41.02
C VAL A 10 -21.22 -4.11 39.59
N SER A 11 -21.90 -2.97 39.45
CA SER A 11 -22.17 -2.35 38.13
C SER A 11 -20.90 -1.97 37.38
N THR A 12 -19.90 -1.42 38.07
CA THR A 12 -18.59 -1.08 37.47
C THR A 12 -17.89 -2.33 36.90
N LYS A 13 -17.97 -3.47 37.62
CA LYS A 13 -17.35 -4.73 37.18
C LYS A 13 -18.05 -5.29 35.94
N GLU A 14 -19.37 -5.16 35.87
CA GLU A 14 -20.15 -5.55 34.69
C GLU A 14 -19.83 -4.67 33.48
N ASN A 15 -19.70 -3.36 33.66
CA ASN A 15 -19.36 -2.40 32.59
C ASN A 15 -17.95 -2.63 32.01
N ILE A 16 -16.97 -2.90 32.88
CA ILE A 16 -15.62 -3.30 32.46
C ILE A 16 -15.65 -4.59 31.65
N ASN A 17 -16.39 -5.59 32.15
CA ASN A 17 -16.51 -6.88 31.48
C ASN A 17 -17.16 -6.68 30.11
N TYR A 18 -18.25 -5.91 30.05
CA TYR A 18 -18.95 -5.55 28.82
C TYR A 18 -18.03 -4.93 27.77
N SER A 19 -17.16 -4.00 28.17
CA SER A 19 -16.26 -3.30 27.24
C SER A 19 -15.14 -4.18 26.67
N THR A 20 -14.71 -5.22 27.39
CA THR A 20 -13.44 -5.92 27.11
C THR A 20 -13.58 -7.41 26.85
N GLN A 21 -14.75 -7.99 27.09
CA GLN A 21 -14.99 -9.44 27.08
C GLN A 21 -14.62 -10.11 25.75
N LEU A 22 -15.13 -9.58 24.62
CA LEU A 22 -14.92 -10.19 23.30
C LEU A 22 -13.45 -10.27 22.92
N THR A 23 -12.72 -9.17 23.10
CA THR A 23 -11.26 -9.11 22.86
C THR A 23 -10.52 -10.07 23.76
N ARG A 24 -10.85 -10.13 25.05
CA ARG A 24 -10.21 -11.06 26.00
C ARG A 24 -10.47 -12.51 25.64
N TRP A 25 -11.68 -12.87 25.23
CA TRP A 25 -12.01 -14.24 24.82
C TRP A 25 -11.15 -14.70 23.64
N VAL A 26 -11.03 -13.89 22.59
CA VAL A 26 -10.22 -14.26 21.42
C VAL A 26 -8.73 -14.27 21.72
N LEU A 27 -8.22 -13.29 22.46
CA LEU A 27 -6.82 -13.32 22.89
C LEU A 27 -6.52 -14.52 23.82
N THR A 28 -7.49 -14.99 24.60
CA THR A 28 -7.37 -16.20 25.41
C THR A 28 -7.31 -17.44 24.53
N ALA A 29 -8.18 -17.54 23.51
CA ALA A 29 -8.17 -18.63 22.55
C ALA A 29 -6.85 -18.70 21.74
N LEU A 30 -6.21 -17.56 21.50
CA LEU A 30 -4.89 -17.46 20.87
C LEU A 30 -3.71 -17.70 21.83
N GLY A 31 -3.97 -17.88 23.14
CA GLY A 31 -2.93 -18.00 24.15
C GLY A 31 -2.18 -16.71 24.49
N VAL A 32 -2.56 -15.57 23.91
CA VAL A 32 -1.93 -14.25 24.12
C VAL A 32 -2.40 -13.59 25.41
N TRP A 33 -3.66 -13.77 25.79
CA TRP A 33 -4.21 -13.19 27.01
C TRP A 33 -3.71 -13.93 28.26
N THR A 34 -2.96 -13.22 29.10
CA THR A 34 -2.43 -13.79 30.35
C THR A 34 -2.67 -12.86 31.53
N ASN A 35 -3.46 -13.31 32.50
CA ASN A 35 -3.64 -12.58 33.76
C ASN A 35 -2.46 -12.89 34.70
N GLU A 36 -1.44 -12.03 34.74
CA GLU A 36 -0.16 -12.30 35.42
C GLU A 36 -0.30 -12.54 36.94
N ASN A 37 -1.35 -12.01 37.57
CA ASN A 37 -1.50 -12.04 39.04
C ASN A 37 -2.24 -13.28 39.61
N LYS A 38 -2.70 -14.22 38.77
CA LYS A 38 -3.54 -15.36 39.20
C LYS A 38 -3.33 -16.66 38.42
N LYS A 39 -2.09 -17.00 38.01
CA LYS A 39 -1.87 -18.24 37.23
C LYS A 39 -1.33 -19.40 38.04
N THR A 40 -1.90 -20.58 37.78
CA THR A 40 -1.29 -21.88 38.07
C THR A 40 -0.23 -22.20 37.01
N ILE A 41 0.67 -23.15 37.28
CA ILE A 41 1.68 -23.61 36.30
C ILE A 41 0.99 -24.10 35.00
N ASN A 42 -0.16 -24.76 35.14
CA ASN A 42 -0.95 -25.31 34.03
C ASN A 42 -1.42 -24.21 33.05
N ASP A 43 -1.81 -23.03 33.54
CA ASP A 43 -2.25 -21.92 32.68
C ASP A 43 -1.13 -21.31 31.83
N LYS A 44 0.13 -21.43 32.29
CA LYS A 44 1.31 -21.01 31.51
C LYS A 44 1.63 -22.02 30.43
N ILE A 45 1.59 -23.31 30.77
CA ILE A 45 1.79 -24.41 29.82
C ILE A 45 0.75 -24.35 28.70
N LEU A 46 -0.53 -24.22 29.04
CA LEU A 46 -1.62 -24.14 28.06
C LEU A 46 -1.46 -22.93 27.11
N SER A 47 -1.14 -21.75 27.64
CA SER A 47 -0.92 -20.54 26.83
C SER A 47 0.25 -20.71 25.86
N THR A 48 1.37 -21.29 26.31
CA THR A 48 2.52 -21.60 25.45
C THR A 48 2.17 -22.65 24.39
N ALA A 49 1.41 -23.69 24.75
CA ALA A 49 0.96 -24.72 23.83
C ALA A 49 0.05 -24.15 22.73
N LEU A 50 -0.90 -23.28 23.08
CA LEU A 50 -1.77 -22.59 22.11
C LEU A 50 -0.98 -21.71 21.13
N ILE A 51 0.06 -21.03 21.62
CA ILE A 51 0.95 -20.21 20.76
C ILE A 51 1.72 -21.10 19.77
N ILE A 52 2.32 -22.19 20.26
CA ILE A 52 3.07 -23.13 19.40
C ILE A 52 2.15 -23.74 18.35
N MET A 53 0.96 -24.19 18.76
CA MET A 53 -0.05 -24.75 17.86
C MET A 53 -0.46 -23.74 16.79
N CYS A 54 -0.68 -22.47 17.15
CA CYS A 54 -1.06 -21.44 16.20
C CYS A 54 0.05 -21.19 15.15
N TYR A 55 1.32 -21.10 15.56
CA TYR A 55 2.42 -21.01 14.60
C TYR A 55 2.53 -22.25 13.71
N PHE A 56 2.44 -23.43 14.30
CA PHE A 56 2.51 -24.70 13.57
C PHE A 56 1.43 -24.78 12.48
N SER A 57 0.17 -24.47 12.82
CA SER A 57 -0.93 -24.44 11.86
C SER A 57 -0.70 -23.43 10.72
N ASN A 58 -0.19 -22.23 11.04
CA ASN A 58 0.11 -21.22 10.02
C ASN A 58 1.23 -21.66 9.06
N PHE A 59 2.31 -22.24 9.58
CA PHE A 59 3.41 -22.76 8.76
C PHE A 59 3.01 -23.99 7.94
N PHE A 60 2.18 -24.87 8.52
CA PHE A 60 1.61 -26.03 7.82
C PHE A 60 0.84 -25.63 6.56
N LEU A 61 0.22 -24.45 6.56
CA LEU A 61 -0.50 -23.93 5.40
C LEU A 61 0.43 -23.14 4.46
N LEU A 62 1.31 -22.30 5.01
CA LEU A 62 2.21 -21.45 4.21
C LEU A 62 3.22 -22.27 3.39
N ILE A 63 3.86 -23.28 3.99
CA ILE A 63 4.98 -23.99 3.36
C ILE A 63 4.52 -24.81 2.14
N PRO A 64 3.52 -25.70 2.25
CA PRO A 64 3.08 -26.50 1.09
C PRO A 64 2.46 -25.63 0.00
N CYS A 65 1.72 -24.57 0.36
CA CYS A 65 1.11 -23.67 -0.62
C CYS A 65 2.16 -22.84 -1.38
N SER A 66 3.21 -22.39 -0.69
CA SER A 66 4.33 -21.69 -1.33
C SER A 66 5.09 -22.60 -2.28
N LEU A 67 5.37 -23.84 -1.86
CA LEU A 67 6.07 -24.82 -2.68
C LEU A 67 5.25 -25.21 -3.92
N HIS A 68 3.94 -25.40 -3.77
CA HIS A 68 3.05 -25.65 -4.91
C HIS A 68 3.09 -24.51 -5.93
N THR A 69 2.94 -23.27 -5.44
CA THR A 69 2.92 -22.07 -6.29
C THR A 69 4.24 -21.84 -7.02
N ILE A 70 5.37 -22.12 -6.36
CA ILE A 70 6.71 -21.87 -6.93
C ILE A 70 7.11 -23.01 -7.87
N LEU A 71 6.96 -24.26 -7.43
CA LEU A 71 7.58 -25.45 -8.06
C LEU A 71 6.64 -26.23 -8.97
N SER A 72 5.34 -26.31 -8.64
CA SER A 72 4.37 -27.10 -9.42
C SER A 72 3.62 -26.27 -10.45
N GLU A 73 3.15 -25.09 -10.04
CA GLU A 73 2.34 -24.26 -10.91
C GLU A 73 3.20 -23.65 -12.02
N LYS A 74 2.71 -23.69 -13.26
CA LYS A 74 3.40 -23.08 -14.43
C LYS A 74 2.63 -21.89 -14.96
N ASP A 75 1.32 -21.84 -14.72
CA ASP A 75 0.47 -20.73 -15.14
C ASP A 75 0.70 -19.51 -14.24
N MET A 76 1.16 -18.41 -14.84
CA MET A 76 1.39 -17.16 -14.13
C MET A 76 0.11 -16.55 -13.56
N SER A 77 -1.05 -16.74 -14.20
CA SER A 77 -2.35 -16.28 -13.69
C SER A 77 -2.73 -17.00 -12.40
N LEU A 78 -2.52 -18.32 -12.34
CA LEU A 78 -2.79 -19.11 -11.13
C LEU A 78 -1.79 -18.79 -10.01
N LYS A 79 -0.51 -18.54 -10.33
CA LYS A 79 0.46 -18.03 -9.34
C LYS A 79 0.05 -16.69 -8.75
N MET A 80 -0.41 -15.77 -9.60
CA MET A 80 -0.87 -14.45 -9.16
C MET A 80 -2.11 -14.57 -8.26
N LYS A 81 -3.05 -15.48 -8.55
CA LYS A 81 -4.20 -15.75 -7.67
C LYS A 81 -3.77 -16.34 -6.31
N ALA A 82 -2.74 -17.17 -6.28
CA ALA A 82 -2.19 -17.76 -5.05
C ALA A 82 -1.44 -16.76 -4.14
N LEU A 83 -1.01 -15.60 -4.67
CA LEU A 83 -0.36 -14.57 -3.86
C LEU A 83 -1.27 -13.96 -2.80
N GLY A 84 -2.56 -13.79 -3.08
CA GLY A 84 -3.50 -13.23 -2.10
C GLY A 84 -3.56 -14.05 -0.80
N PRO A 85 -3.85 -15.36 -0.88
CA PRO A 85 -3.87 -16.23 0.30
C PRO A 85 -2.50 -16.36 0.99
N LEU A 86 -1.40 -16.46 0.22
CA LEU A 86 -0.04 -16.55 0.79
C LEU A 86 0.36 -15.28 1.56
N THR A 87 0.08 -14.09 1.00
CA THR A 87 0.36 -12.82 1.67
C THR A 87 -0.48 -12.65 2.94
N PHE A 88 -1.72 -13.14 2.95
CA PHE A 88 -2.55 -13.16 4.16
C PHE A 88 -1.93 -14.02 5.27
N CYS A 89 -1.39 -15.20 4.95
CA CYS A 89 -0.69 -16.05 5.92
C CYS A 89 0.57 -15.40 6.48
N VAL A 90 1.41 -14.81 5.62
CA VAL A 90 2.62 -14.07 6.05
C VAL A 90 2.25 -12.90 6.97
N MET A 91 1.22 -12.13 6.60
CA MET A 91 0.72 -11.02 7.41
C MET A 91 0.20 -11.49 8.77
N ALA A 92 -0.51 -12.62 8.81
CA ALA A 92 -1.02 -13.19 10.05
C ALA A 92 0.10 -13.66 10.98
N ILE A 93 1.15 -14.31 10.46
CA ILE A 93 2.36 -14.67 11.24
C ILE A 93 3.01 -13.43 11.83
N GLY A 94 3.17 -12.36 11.03
CA GLY A 94 3.72 -11.08 11.50
C GLY A 94 2.87 -10.46 12.61
N LYS A 95 1.56 -10.34 12.40
CA LYS A 95 0.60 -9.81 13.40
C LYS A 95 0.63 -10.63 14.68
N PHE A 96 0.60 -11.96 14.58
CA PHE A 96 0.63 -12.85 15.73
C PHE A 96 1.95 -12.74 16.51
N SER A 97 3.07 -12.62 15.80
CA SER A 97 4.39 -12.36 16.39
C SER A 97 4.43 -11.08 17.20
N PHE A 98 3.83 -10.00 16.68
CA PHE A 98 3.68 -8.75 17.42
C PHE A 98 2.79 -8.91 18.66
N LEU A 99 1.63 -9.58 18.54
CA LEU A 99 0.74 -9.83 19.67
C LEU A 99 1.41 -10.64 20.78
N VAL A 100 2.15 -11.70 20.44
CA VAL A 100 2.88 -12.53 21.40
C VAL A 100 4.01 -11.75 22.07
N LYS A 101 4.81 -11.00 21.28
CA LYS A 101 5.92 -10.18 21.82
C LYS A 101 5.42 -9.08 22.76
N ARG A 102 4.26 -8.49 22.46
CA ARG A 102 3.65 -7.39 23.22
C ARG A 102 2.64 -7.84 24.28
N LYS A 103 2.54 -9.14 24.59
CA LYS A 103 1.52 -9.66 25.54
C LYS A 103 1.51 -8.95 26.90
N LYS A 104 2.70 -8.58 27.43
CA LYS A 104 2.84 -7.85 28.70
C LYS A 104 2.33 -6.42 28.59
N ASP A 105 2.70 -5.73 27.51
CA ASP A 105 2.24 -4.38 27.22
C ASP A 105 0.70 -4.35 27.06
N ILE A 106 0.14 -5.32 26.33
CA ILE A 106 -1.31 -5.48 26.17
C ILE A 106 -1.98 -5.69 27.54
N TYR A 107 -1.46 -6.58 28.38
CA TYR A 107 -1.99 -6.79 29.73
C TYR A 107 -1.97 -5.52 30.57
N ASN A 108 -0.86 -4.77 30.54
CA ASN A 108 -0.74 -3.49 31.23
C ASN A 108 -1.79 -2.49 30.73
N CYS A 109 -2.02 -2.38 29.42
CA CYS A 109 -3.07 -1.52 28.87
C CYS A 109 -4.46 -1.89 29.43
N PHE A 110 -4.81 -3.17 29.49
CA PHE A 110 -6.07 -3.57 30.12
C PHE A 110 -6.12 -3.32 31.62
N LYS A 111 -4.99 -3.40 32.33
CA LYS A 111 -4.89 -3.00 33.74
C LYS A 111 -5.16 -1.51 33.91
N HIS A 112 -4.66 -0.66 33.00
CA HIS A 112 -5.00 0.77 32.96
C HIS A 112 -6.49 0.98 32.71
N VAL A 113 -7.05 0.34 31.69
CA VAL A 113 -8.51 0.38 31.42
C VAL A 113 -9.31 0.02 32.67
N TYR A 114 -8.93 -1.06 33.34
CA TYR A 114 -9.57 -1.51 34.57
C TYR A 114 -9.49 -0.48 35.70
N HIS A 115 -8.32 0.13 35.88
CA HIS A 115 -8.10 1.15 36.89
C HIS A 115 -8.90 2.41 36.60
N ASP A 116 -8.96 2.84 35.35
CA ASP A 116 -9.70 4.01 34.92
C ASP A 116 -11.20 3.86 35.18
N TRP A 117 -11.78 2.71 34.81
CA TRP A 117 -13.17 2.40 35.12
C TRP A 117 -13.48 2.42 36.63
N ARG A 118 -12.54 1.95 37.48
CA ARG A 118 -12.71 1.99 38.94
C ARG A 118 -12.63 3.40 39.54
N ARG A 119 -12.01 4.35 38.84
CA ARG A 119 -11.87 5.74 39.31
C ARG A 119 -13.08 6.60 38.99
N VAL A 120 -14.01 6.09 38.18
CA VAL A 120 -15.24 6.77 37.85
C VAL A 120 -16.17 6.77 39.07
N GLN A 121 -16.45 7.96 39.59
CA GLN A 121 -17.35 8.15 40.75
C GLN A 121 -18.62 8.93 40.39
N LEU A 122 -18.57 9.71 39.30
CA LEU A 122 -19.70 10.50 38.82
C LEU A 122 -20.51 9.67 37.82
N ILE A 123 -21.83 9.67 37.98
CA ILE A 123 -22.77 8.98 37.09
C ILE A 123 -22.63 9.49 35.64
N ASN A 124 -22.35 10.79 35.47
CA ASN A 124 -22.13 11.38 34.15
C ASN A 124 -20.88 10.79 33.44
N ASP A 125 -19.77 10.66 34.16
CA ASP A 125 -18.53 10.09 33.62
C ASP A 125 -18.71 8.60 33.29
N GLU A 126 -19.47 7.88 34.11
CA GLU A 126 -19.81 6.48 33.88
C GLU A 126 -20.61 6.32 32.58
N ASN A 127 -21.62 7.17 32.37
CA ASN A 127 -22.42 7.18 31.15
C ASN A 127 -21.56 7.47 29.91
N ILE A 128 -20.65 8.45 29.97
CA ILE A 128 -19.73 8.77 28.89
C ILE A 128 -18.84 7.56 28.56
N MET A 129 -18.25 6.91 29.56
CA MET A 129 -17.44 5.72 29.34
C MET A 129 -18.25 4.57 28.75
N LEU A 130 -19.47 4.33 29.25
CA LEU A 130 -20.37 3.28 28.77
C LEU A 130 -20.77 3.50 27.31
N GLU A 131 -21.05 4.74 26.92
CA GLU A 131 -21.40 5.07 25.54
C GLU A 131 -20.24 4.76 24.57
N ASN A 132 -19.02 5.15 24.94
CA ASN A 132 -17.85 4.87 24.11
C ASN A 132 -17.50 3.37 24.11
N ALA A 133 -17.68 2.67 25.23
CA ALA A 133 -17.54 1.21 25.29
C ALA A 133 -18.57 0.49 24.40
N LYS A 134 -19.83 0.95 24.35
CA LYS A 134 -20.85 0.44 23.42
C LYS A 134 -20.43 0.62 21.97
N ARG A 135 -19.90 1.81 21.61
CA ARG A 135 -19.37 2.07 20.25
C ARG A 135 -18.18 1.15 19.92
N GLY A 136 -17.21 1.01 20.82
CA GLY A 136 -16.07 0.10 20.63
C GLY A 136 -16.48 -1.37 20.52
N ARG A 137 -17.47 -1.80 21.31
CA ARG A 137 -18.04 -3.15 21.23
C ARG A 137 -18.78 -3.38 19.92
N PHE A 138 -19.54 -2.40 19.44
CA PHE A 138 -20.22 -2.49 18.14
C PHE A 138 -19.21 -2.69 17.00
N ILE A 139 -18.14 -1.88 16.95
CA ILE A 139 -17.07 -2.04 15.95
C ILE A 139 -16.39 -3.41 16.08
N THR A 140 -16.16 -3.88 17.31
CA THR A 140 -15.59 -5.21 17.55
C THR A 140 -16.50 -6.32 17.01
N ILE A 141 -17.81 -6.26 17.25
CA ILE A 141 -18.78 -7.25 16.74
C ILE A 141 -18.83 -7.23 15.20
N LEU A 142 -18.83 -6.04 14.61
CA LEU A 142 -18.83 -5.89 13.15
C LEU A 142 -17.57 -6.50 12.53
N CYS A 143 -16.39 -6.23 13.11
CA CYS A 143 -15.14 -6.87 12.71
C CYS A 143 -15.22 -8.40 12.83
N ALA A 144 -15.77 -8.94 13.93
CA ALA A 144 -15.93 -10.38 14.08
C ALA A 144 -16.83 -10.97 12.98
N ALA A 145 -17.98 -10.34 12.70
CA ALA A 145 -18.93 -10.79 11.70
C ALA A 145 -18.31 -10.88 10.30
N PHE A 146 -17.59 -9.83 9.87
CA PHE A 146 -16.91 -9.85 8.56
C PHE A 146 -15.75 -10.85 8.51
N MET A 147 -14.94 -10.95 9.56
CA MET A 147 -13.76 -11.82 9.55
C MET A 147 -14.14 -13.30 9.57
N TYR A 148 -15.04 -13.71 10.47
CA TYR A 148 -15.49 -15.10 10.51
C TYR A 148 -16.46 -15.43 9.37
N GLY A 149 -17.31 -14.48 8.94
CA GLY A 149 -18.20 -14.67 7.79
C GLY A 149 -17.42 -14.86 6.48
N GLY A 150 -16.47 -13.97 6.19
CA GLY A 150 -15.58 -14.10 5.04
C GLY A 150 -14.69 -15.35 5.12
N GLY A 151 -14.18 -15.67 6.32
CA GLY A 151 -13.41 -16.88 6.56
C GLY A 151 -14.21 -18.17 6.31
N LEU A 152 -15.48 -18.22 6.71
CA LEU A 152 -16.38 -19.35 6.46
C LEU A 152 -16.73 -19.47 4.98
N PHE A 153 -16.98 -18.34 4.30
CA PHE A 153 -17.23 -18.33 2.86
C PHE A 153 -16.02 -18.89 2.10
N TYR A 154 -14.82 -18.37 2.40
CA TYR A 154 -13.59 -18.74 1.70
C TYR A 154 -13.12 -20.18 2.01
N ASN A 155 -13.14 -20.60 3.28
CA ASN A 155 -12.59 -21.91 3.67
C ASN A 155 -13.61 -23.06 3.60
N THR A 156 -14.90 -22.78 3.45
CA THR A 156 -15.94 -23.82 3.45
C THR A 156 -16.84 -23.70 2.21
N ILE A 157 -17.54 -22.58 2.03
CA ILE A 157 -18.56 -22.47 0.98
C ILE A 157 -17.92 -22.58 -0.41
N MET A 158 -16.81 -21.88 -0.65
CA MET A 158 -16.17 -21.85 -1.97
C MET A 158 -15.65 -23.23 -2.43
N PRO A 159 -14.88 -24.00 -1.62
CA PRO A 159 -14.50 -25.36 -1.98
C PRO A 159 -15.68 -26.28 -2.31
N PHE A 160 -16.76 -26.25 -1.53
CA PHE A 160 -17.92 -27.09 -1.80
C PHE A 160 -18.73 -26.63 -3.02
N ALA A 161 -18.80 -25.32 -3.29
CA ALA A 161 -19.52 -24.77 -4.43
C ALA A 161 -18.83 -25.06 -5.77
N VAL A 162 -17.49 -25.15 -5.80
CA VAL A 162 -16.73 -25.49 -7.02
C VAL A 162 -16.93 -26.97 -7.41
N GLY A 163 -17.14 -27.85 -6.43
CA GLY A 163 -17.31 -29.29 -6.67
C GLY A 163 -16.02 -30.00 -7.12
N SER A 164 -16.04 -31.33 -7.14
CA SER A 164 -14.92 -32.12 -7.66
C SER A 164 -14.92 -32.12 -9.19
N PHE A 165 -13.75 -31.99 -9.80
CA PHE A 165 -13.58 -32.04 -11.25
C PHE A 165 -12.46 -33.01 -11.63
N VAL A 166 -12.51 -33.55 -12.85
CA VAL A 166 -11.54 -34.52 -13.36
C VAL A 166 -10.56 -33.81 -14.29
N THR A 167 -9.26 -33.98 -14.07
CA THR A 167 -8.21 -33.43 -14.94
C THR A 167 -7.97 -34.30 -16.18
N ALA A 168 -7.25 -33.76 -17.16
CA ALA A 168 -6.87 -34.46 -18.39
C ALA A 168 -6.14 -35.80 -18.14
N ASP A 169 -5.47 -35.93 -17.00
CA ASP A 169 -4.77 -37.16 -16.55
C ASP A 169 -5.70 -38.17 -15.84
N ASN A 170 -7.02 -38.03 -16.00
CA ASN A 170 -8.07 -38.86 -15.38
C ASN A 170 -8.01 -38.93 -13.84
N LYS A 171 -7.50 -37.88 -13.19
CA LYS A 171 -7.49 -37.75 -11.72
C LYS A 171 -8.66 -36.88 -11.27
N THR A 172 -9.41 -37.38 -10.28
CA THR A 172 -10.48 -36.60 -9.64
C THR A 172 -9.84 -35.68 -8.59
N ILE A 173 -9.92 -34.36 -8.80
CA ILE A 173 -9.44 -33.35 -7.87
C ILE A 173 -10.62 -32.87 -7.02
N LYS A 174 -10.45 -32.95 -5.70
CA LYS A 174 -11.30 -32.28 -4.73
C LYS A 174 -10.66 -30.94 -4.35
N PRO A 175 -11.38 -29.82 -4.51
CA PRO A 175 -10.82 -28.49 -4.29
C PRO A 175 -10.44 -28.28 -2.81
N LEU A 176 -9.19 -27.87 -2.58
CA LEU A 176 -8.71 -27.37 -1.30
C LEU A 176 -8.57 -25.84 -1.40
N THR A 177 -8.89 -25.14 -0.31
CA THR A 177 -8.77 -23.67 -0.25
C THR A 177 -7.34 -23.23 -0.49
N TYR A 178 -6.38 -23.97 0.03
CA TYR A 178 -4.95 -23.77 -0.20
C TYR A 178 -4.40 -24.98 -0.93
N ALA A 179 -3.77 -24.73 -2.08
CA ALA A 179 -3.11 -25.77 -2.85
C ALA A 179 -1.96 -26.38 -2.04
N VAL A 180 -1.76 -27.69 -2.23
CA VAL A 180 -0.70 -28.46 -1.55
C VAL A 180 0.28 -28.94 -2.59
N TYR A 181 1.57 -28.88 -2.26
CA TYR A 181 2.62 -29.47 -3.08
C TYR A 181 2.55 -31.00 -2.99
N ASP A 182 1.99 -31.65 -4.02
CA ASP A 182 1.77 -33.10 -4.06
C ASP A 182 3.00 -33.95 -3.68
N PRO A 183 4.24 -33.60 -4.08
CA PRO A 183 5.43 -34.37 -3.68
C PRO A 183 5.76 -34.32 -2.18
N LEU A 184 5.18 -33.38 -1.42
CA LEU A 184 5.38 -33.27 0.02
C LEU A 184 4.44 -34.23 0.78
N PHE A 185 3.19 -34.32 0.34
CA PHE A 185 2.22 -35.33 0.76
C PHE A 185 1.06 -35.43 -0.24
N SER A 186 0.58 -36.64 -0.52
CA SER A 186 -0.57 -36.90 -1.40
C SER A 186 -1.89 -36.44 -0.76
N ALA A 187 -2.24 -35.16 -0.94
CA ALA A 187 -3.40 -34.53 -0.30
C ALA A 187 -4.75 -35.05 -0.81
N GLN A 188 -4.81 -35.59 -2.03
CA GLN A 188 -6.05 -35.98 -2.69
C GLN A 188 -6.50 -37.42 -2.36
N GLU A 189 -5.62 -38.21 -1.75
CA GLU A 189 -5.91 -39.59 -1.33
C GLU A 189 -6.81 -39.62 -0.09
N THR A 190 -7.64 -40.65 0.05
CA THR A 190 -8.45 -40.86 1.27
C THR A 190 -7.65 -41.72 2.25
N PRO A 191 -7.48 -41.34 3.54
CA PRO A 191 -8.17 -40.27 4.27
C PRO A 191 -7.45 -38.90 4.34
N ASN A 192 -6.33 -38.74 3.62
CA ASN A 192 -5.47 -37.54 3.69
C ASN A 192 -6.24 -36.25 3.35
N TYR A 193 -7.12 -36.28 2.35
CA TYR A 193 -7.94 -35.13 1.98
C TYR A 193 -8.77 -34.62 3.16
N GLN A 194 -9.46 -35.52 3.86
CA GLN A 194 -10.29 -35.16 5.01
C GLN A 194 -9.45 -34.54 6.13
N ILE A 195 -8.27 -35.10 6.39
CA ILE A 195 -7.35 -34.59 7.41
C ILE A 195 -6.87 -33.18 7.04
N VAL A 196 -6.44 -32.99 5.80
CA VAL A 196 -5.84 -31.74 5.32
C VAL A 196 -6.89 -30.64 5.23
N PHE A 197 -8.07 -30.95 4.71
CA PHE A 197 -9.21 -30.03 4.70
C PHE A 197 -9.55 -29.58 6.12
N THR A 198 -9.63 -30.50 7.07
CA THR A 198 -9.92 -30.20 8.48
C THR A 198 -8.82 -29.31 9.10
N LEU A 199 -7.55 -29.62 8.85
CA LEU A 199 -6.42 -28.81 9.32
C LEU A 199 -6.39 -27.41 8.70
N GLN A 200 -6.67 -27.29 7.39
CA GLN A 200 -6.78 -25.99 6.72
C GLN A 200 -7.96 -25.17 7.29
N TRP A 201 -9.08 -25.80 7.61
CA TRP A 201 -10.23 -25.15 8.22
C TRP A 201 -9.89 -24.59 9.62
N PHE A 202 -9.26 -25.39 10.48
CA PHE A 202 -8.78 -24.91 11.79
C PHE A 202 -7.76 -23.79 11.65
N THR A 203 -6.87 -23.88 10.66
CA THR A 203 -5.89 -22.82 10.37
C THR A 203 -6.58 -21.53 9.92
N GLY A 204 -7.60 -21.63 9.05
CA GLY A 204 -8.45 -20.52 8.64
C GLY A 204 -9.13 -19.83 9.83
N PHE A 205 -9.61 -20.61 10.79
CA PHE A 205 -10.17 -20.09 12.05
C PHE A 205 -9.12 -19.33 12.88
N PHE A 206 -7.89 -19.85 13.00
CA PHE A 206 -6.80 -19.15 13.68
C PHE A 206 -6.42 -17.86 12.97
N LEU A 207 -6.29 -17.86 11.64
CA LEU A 207 -5.99 -16.68 10.83
C LEU A 207 -7.01 -15.56 11.05
N CYS A 208 -8.31 -15.91 11.00
CA CYS A 208 -9.40 -14.98 11.28
C CYS A 208 -9.33 -14.44 12.71
N SER A 209 -9.07 -15.33 13.68
CA SER A 209 -8.97 -14.99 15.10
C SER A 209 -7.79 -14.08 15.42
N ILE A 210 -6.61 -14.28 14.80
CA ILE A 210 -5.43 -13.41 14.94
C ILE A 210 -5.78 -11.99 14.51
N THR A 211 -6.35 -11.86 13.31
CA THR A 211 -6.63 -10.54 12.74
C THR A 211 -7.78 -9.86 13.49
N PHE A 212 -8.82 -10.60 13.87
CA PHE A 212 -9.89 -10.10 14.74
C PHE A 212 -9.35 -9.65 16.11
N GLY A 213 -8.44 -10.42 16.71
CA GLY A 213 -7.78 -10.08 17.97
C GLY A 213 -7.06 -8.73 17.89
N ALA A 214 -6.29 -8.50 16.82
CA ALA A 214 -5.61 -7.22 16.60
C ALA A 214 -6.58 -6.04 16.39
N CYS A 215 -7.60 -6.19 15.54
CA CYS A 215 -8.57 -5.13 15.27
C CYS A 215 -9.42 -4.80 16.49
N SER A 216 -9.82 -5.81 17.27
CA SER A 216 -10.62 -5.62 18.49
C SER A 216 -9.83 -4.93 19.60
N LEU A 217 -8.53 -5.21 19.74
CA LEU A 217 -7.63 -4.46 20.64
C LEU A 217 -7.59 -2.97 20.28
N ALA A 218 -7.40 -2.66 19.00
CA ALA A 218 -7.36 -1.29 18.52
C ALA A 218 -8.67 -0.55 18.80
N ALA A 219 -9.82 -1.19 18.53
CA ALA A 219 -11.13 -0.63 18.81
C ALA A 219 -11.33 -0.36 20.31
N VAL A 220 -11.11 -1.37 21.17
CA VAL A 220 -11.32 -1.22 22.62
C VAL A 220 -10.45 -0.11 23.20
N PHE A 221 -9.15 -0.05 22.87
CA PHE A 221 -8.26 0.96 23.42
C PHE A 221 -8.54 2.36 22.86
N ALA A 222 -8.82 2.49 21.56
CA ALA A 222 -9.14 3.78 20.97
C ALA A 222 -10.42 4.37 21.58
N PHE A 223 -11.50 3.57 21.68
CA PHE A 223 -12.75 4.05 22.26
C PHE A 223 -12.67 4.26 23.77
N HIS A 224 -11.86 3.49 24.50
CA HIS A 224 -11.57 3.77 25.91
C HIS A 224 -10.85 5.10 26.09
N ALA A 225 -9.81 5.37 25.30
CA ALA A 225 -9.09 6.64 25.31
C ALA A 225 -10.01 7.82 24.96
N CYS A 226 -10.84 7.69 23.92
CA CYS A 226 -11.86 8.67 23.57
C CYS A 226 -12.85 8.92 24.73
N GLY A 227 -13.26 7.88 25.46
CA GLY A 227 -14.11 8.01 26.64
C GLY A 227 -13.45 8.79 27.77
N GLN A 228 -12.19 8.46 28.11
CA GLN A 228 -11.41 9.17 29.13
C GLN A 228 -11.24 10.65 28.79
N LEU A 229 -10.93 10.94 27.53
CA LEU A 229 -10.73 12.30 27.08
C LEU A 229 -12.04 13.10 27.06
N LYS A 230 -13.18 12.48 26.75
CA LYS A 230 -14.51 13.10 26.88
C LYS A 230 -14.89 13.39 28.35
N ILE A 231 -14.51 12.53 29.28
CA ILE A 231 -14.67 12.80 30.72
C ILE A 231 -13.87 14.05 31.10
N ILE A 232 -12.62 14.17 30.62
CA ILE A 232 -11.78 15.33 30.90
C ILE A 232 -12.45 16.61 30.38
N ILE A 233 -12.96 16.61 29.13
CA ILE A 233 -13.71 17.75 28.57
C ILE A 233 -14.93 18.08 29.44
N SER A 234 -15.77 17.09 29.76
CA SER A 234 -16.98 17.32 30.56
C SER A 234 -16.69 17.86 31.96
N ARG A 235 -15.58 17.44 32.58
CA ARG A 235 -15.16 17.96 33.89
C ARG A 235 -14.59 19.38 33.79
N LEU A 236 -13.91 19.72 32.71
CA LEU A 236 -13.47 21.08 32.41
C LEU A 236 -14.68 22.01 32.26
N ASP A 237 -15.69 21.62 31.50
CA ASP A 237 -16.93 22.40 31.31
C ASP A 237 -17.66 22.62 32.64
N ASN A 238 -17.84 21.56 33.45
CA ASN A 238 -18.46 21.68 34.77
C ASN A 238 -17.64 22.52 35.78
N PHE A 239 -16.32 22.64 35.57
CA PHE A 239 -15.46 23.50 36.39
C PHE A 239 -15.57 24.97 35.99
N ILE A 240 -15.76 25.25 34.69
CA ILE A 240 -16.01 26.59 34.13
C ILE A 240 -17.27 27.19 34.76
N ASP A 241 -18.36 26.41 34.88
CA ASP A 241 -19.62 26.87 35.48
C ASP A 241 -19.53 27.21 36.98
N ARG A 242 -18.47 26.76 37.69
CA ARG A 242 -18.36 26.89 39.15
C ARG A 242 -17.36 27.92 39.67
N ASN A 243 -16.39 28.36 38.87
CA ASN A 243 -15.33 29.26 39.33
C ASN A 243 -15.01 30.35 38.30
N HIS A 244 -15.57 31.54 38.50
CA HIS A 244 -15.39 32.70 37.62
C HIS A 244 -13.98 33.32 37.62
N ASN A 245 -13.09 32.97 38.56
CA ASN A 245 -11.80 33.65 38.70
C ASN A 245 -10.66 32.68 39.07
N PHE A 246 -10.10 31.99 38.06
CA PHE A 246 -8.65 31.74 37.93
C PHE A 246 -8.37 31.13 36.56
N ASP A 247 -7.72 31.90 35.69
CA ASP A 247 -6.91 31.48 34.52
C ASP A 247 -7.61 30.87 33.28
N ASP A 248 -8.49 31.65 32.63
CA ASP A 248 -9.14 31.29 31.36
C ASP A 248 -8.16 31.02 30.20
N VAL A 249 -6.96 31.60 30.24
CA VAL A 249 -5.94 31.42 29.18
C VAL A 249 -5.23 30.08 29.30
N LEU A 250 -4.84 29.67 30.51
CA LEU A 250 -4.26 28.36 30.74
C LEU A 250 -5.29 27.24 30.51
N LYS A 251 -6.54 27.47 30.93
CA LYS A 251 -7.67 26.56 30.69
C LYS A 251 -7.95 26.37 29.20
N LYS A 252 -8.04 27.47 28.43
CA LYS A 252 -8.26 27.43 26.99
C LYS A 252 -7.13 26.71 26.27
N LYS A 253 -5.87 27.01 26.60
CA LYS A 253 -4.72 26.30 26.04
C LYS A 253 -4.70 24.81 26.38
N MET A 254 -5.10 24.42 27.59
CA MET A 254 -5.10 23.01 27.99
C MET A 254 -6.28 22.25 27.37
N ALA A 255 -7.46 22.86 27.28
CA ALA A 255 -8.61 22.34 26.54
C ALA A 255 -8.29 22.21 25.04
N ASP A 256 -7.69 23.24 24.43
CA ASP A 256 -7.24 23.23 23.03
C ASP A 256 -6.20 22.13 22.78
N ILE A 257 -5.24 21.93 23.69
CA ILE A 257 -4.22 20.86 23.56
C ILE A 257 -4.86 19.48 23.73
N ILE A 258 -5.74 19.28 24.70
CA ILE A 258 -6.42 18.00 24.95
C ILE A 258 -7.38 17.67 23.80
N GLU A 259 -8.09 18.67 23.30
CA GLU A 259 -8.98 18.59 22.15
C GLU A 259 -8.18 18.35 20.86
N LEU A 260 -7.03 19.01 20.68
CA LEU A 260 -6.10 18.73 19.58
C LEU A 260 -5.53 17.31 19.67
N HIS A 261 -5.19 16.81 20.87
CA HIS A 261 -4.69 15.45 21.08
C HIS A 261 -5.78 14.40 20.79
N LEU A 262 -7.01 14.66 21.25
CA LEU A 262 -8.22 13.93 20.90
C LEU A 262 -8.49 13.90 19.40
N ARG A 263 -8.35 15.05 18.73
CA ARG A 263 -8.59 15.24 17.29
C ARG A 263 -7.48 14.61 16.44
N THR A 264 -6.24 14.53 16.95
CA THR A 264 -5.09 13.90 16.28
C THR A 264 -5.11 12.38 16.42
N LEU A 265 -5.49 11.85 17.60
CA LEU A 265 -5.61 10.39 17.81
C LEU A 265 -6.86 9.82 17.16
N SER A 266 -7.89 10.65 16.99
CA SER A 266 -9.16 10.19 16.48
C SER A 266 -9.25 10.45 14.97
N LEU A 267 -9.21 9.34 14.25
CA LEU A 267 -9.92 9.05 13.01
C LEU A 267 -11.41 9.52 13.00
N HIS A 268 -11.85 10.38 13.92
CA HIS A 268 -13.24 10.66 14.23
C HIS A 268 -13.90 11.53 13.19
N THR A 269 -13.22 12.37 12.42
CA THR A 269 -13.84 12.98 11.23
C THR A 269 -14.27 11.90 10.23
N PHE A 270 -13.42 10.90 10.00
CA PHE A 270 -13.76 9.73 9.19
C PHE A 270 -14.74 8.78 9.89
N ILE A 271 -14.73 8.61 11.21
CA ILE A 271 -15.61 7.65 11.93
C ILE A 271 -16.95 8.27 12.37
N SER A 272 -16.99 9.57 12.70
CA SER A 272 -18.17 10.35 13.14
C SER A 272 -19.16 10.60 12.02
N GLU A 273 -18.67 10.62 10.78
CA GLU A 273 -19.52 10.86 9.61
C GLU A 273 -20.53 9.71 9.50
N LYS A 274 -21.77 9.90 9.96
CA LYS A 274 -22.78 8.84 9.96
C LYS A 274 -23.13 8.41 8.53
N ASN A 275 -22.83 9.25 7.55
CA ASN A 275 -23.07 8.96 6.16
C ASN A 275 -21.93 8.13 5.54
N SER A 276 -22.18 6.83 5.38
CA SER A 276 -21.25 5.88 4.74
C SER A 276 -20.81 6.31 3.34
N SER A 277 -21.64 7.06 2.61
CA SER A 277 -21.30 7.57 1.26
C SER A 277 -20.23 8.67 1.29
N ILE A 278 -20.28 9.56 2.29
CA ILE A 278 -19.30 10.64 2.46
C ILE A 278 -17.97 10.04 2.94
N LYS A 279 -18.02 9.06 3.86
CA LYS A 279 -16.84 8.28 4.27
C LYS A 279 -16.12 7.67 3.07
N MET A 280 -16.84 6.93 2.22
CA MET A 280 -16.26 6.31 1.03
C MET A 280 -15.65 7.35 0.08
N ARG A 281 -16.30 8.51 -0.12
CA ARG A 281 -15.79 9.60 -0.96
C ARG A 281 -14.50 10.25 -0.42
N MET A 282 -14.21 10.16 0.89
CA MET A 282 -12.98 10.69 1.47
C MET A 282 -11.76 9.76 1.35
N ILE A 283 -11.97 8.46 1.10
CA ILE A 283 -10.88 7.48 1.07
C ILE A 283 -9.91 7.74 -0.09
N GLY A 284 -10.44 8.05 -1.28
CA GLY A 284 -9.64 8.38 -2.46
C GLY A 284 -8.72 9.59 -2.24
N PRO A 285 -9.25 10.76 -1.84
CA PRO A 285 -8.48 11.91 -1.40
C PRO A 285 -7.37 11.64 -0.40
N LEU A 286 -7.69 10.94 0.69
CA LEU A 286 -6.72 10.64 1.74
C LEU A 286 -5.59 9.75 1.19
N SER A 287 -5.94 8.78 0.36
CA SER A 287 -4.96 7.94 -0.34
C SER A 287 -4.05 8.77 -1.25
N PHE A 288 -4.60 9.72 -2.01
CA PHE A 288 -3.81 10.62 -2.86
C PHE A 288 -2.83 11.47 -2.05
N CYS A 289 -3.26 12.00 -0.89
CA CYS A 289 -2.37 12.73 0.03
C CYS A 289 -1.22 11.85 0.53
N ILE A 290 -1.52 10.62 0.99
CA ILE A 290 -0.50 9.67 1.45
C ILE A 290 0.48 9.33 0.31
N MET A 291 -0.04 9.12 -0.90
CA MET A 291 0.75 8.84 -2.08
C MET A 291 1.72 10.00 -2.40
N ALA A 292 1.21 11.23 -2.44
CA ALA A 292 2.00 12.42 -2.72
C ALA A 292 3.09 12.66 -1.66
N LEU A 293 2.76 12.51 -0.38
CA LEU A 293 3.74 12.63 0.73
C LEU A 293 4.83 11.56 0.65
N SER A 294 4.45 10.31 0.34
CA SER A 294 5.40 9.20 0.19
C SER A 294 6.36 9.46 -0.98
N LYS A 295 5.83 9.89 -2.14
CA LYS A 295 6.66 10.25 -3.30
C LYS A 295 7.59 11.41 -3.01
N PHE A 296 7.08 12.48 -2.40
CA PHE A 296 7.89 13.65 -2.04
C PHE A 296 9.03 13.26 -1.10
N SER A 297 8.74 12.47 -0.07
CA SER A 297 9.75 11.95 0.85
C SER A 297 10.83 11.16 0.10
N LEU A 298 10.45 10.28 -0.83
CA LEU A 298 11.41 9.53 -1.64
C LEU A 298 12.24 10.41 -2.58
N LEU A 299 11.63 11.38 -3.25
CA LEU A 299 12.34 12.32 -4.12
C LEU A 299 13.38 13.13 -3.32
N VAL A 300 13.03 13.54 -2.10
CA VAL A 300 13.94 14.28 -1.21
C VAL A 300 15.08 13.39 -0.70
N THR A 301 14.80 12.15 -0.28
CA THR A 301 15.86 11.23 0.20
C THR A 301 16.80 10.81 -0.92
N ARG A 302 16.29 10.64 -2.15
CA ARG A 302 17.05 10.23 -3.34
C ARG A 302 17.65 11.40 -4.12
N LYS A 303 17.61 12.64 -3.62
CA LYS A 303 18.10 13.84 -4.34
C LYS A 303 19.51 13.71 -4.92
N LYS A 304 20.41 13.02 -4.21
CA LYS A 304 21.81 12.80 -4.66
C LYS A 304 21.87 11.85 -5.86
N ASP A 305 21.05 10.82 -5.85
CA ASP A 305 20.96 9.85 -6.95
C ASP A 305 20.34 10.50 -8.19
N ILE A 306 19.30 11.33 -8.02
CA ILE A 306 18.71 12.15 -9.09
C ILE A 306 19.77 13.07 -9.71
N TYR A 307 20.54 13.77 -8.88
CA TYR A 307 21.64 14.63 -9.34
C TYR A 307 22.69 13.85 -10.14
N ASN A 308 23.07 12.66 -9.68
CA ASN A 308 24.03 11.81 -10.39
C ASN A 308 23.49 11.36 -11.75
N CYS A 309 22.20 11.04 -11.87
CA CYS A 309 21.57 10.71 -13.15
C CYS A 309 21.61 11.91 -14.12
N PHE A 310 21.27 13.12 -13.67
CA PHE A 310 21.40 14.31 -14.52
C PHE A 310 22.84 14.62 -14.90
N LYS A 311 23.79 14.43 -13.98
CA LYS A 311 25.22 14.57 -14.28
C LYS A 311 25.65 13.57 -15.36
N HIS A 312 25.16 12.33 -15.29
CA HIS A 312 25.41 11.32 -16.33
C HIS A 312 24.86 11.77 -17.69
N ILE A 313 23.60 12.22 -17.74
CA ILE A 313 22.98 12.76 -18.96
C ILE A 313 23.80 13.92 -19.53
N TYR A 314 24.19 14.88 -18.69
CA TYR A 314 25.02 16.02 -19.11
C TYR A 314 26.34 15.58 -19.73
N HIS A 315 27.03 14.61 -19.13
CA HIS A 315 28.26 14.06 -19.69
C HIS A 315 28.02 13.33 -21.02
N ASP A 316 26.91 12.61 -21.18
CA ASP A 316 26.56 11.95 -22.43
C ASP A 316 26.33 12.98 -23.55
N TRP A 317 25.60 14.06 -23.29
CA TRP A 317 25.40 15.15 -24.25
C TRP A 317 26.71 15.82 -24.67
N LYS A 318 27.65 16.02 -23.73
CA LYS A 318 28.96 16.61 -24.03
C LYS A 318 29.83 15.72 -24.94
N GLN A 319 29.56 14.40 -24.99
CA GLN A 319 30.35 13.45 -25.77
C GLN A 319 29.84 13.28 -27.21
N VAL A 320 28.65 13.80 -27.54
CA VAL A 320 28.08 13.74 -28.88
C VAL A 320 28.90 14.62 -29.84
N LYS A 321 29.41 14.02 -30.91
CA LYS A 321 30.16 14.72 -31.98
C LYS A 321 29.54 14.56 -33.37
N LEU A 322 28.80 13.47 -33.58
CA LEU A 322 28.15 13.17 -34.86
C LEU A 322 26.78 13.82 -34.90
N ILE A 323 26.44 14.43 -36.04
CA ILE A 323 25.15 15.08 -36.28
C ILE A 323 24.01 14.05 -36.16
N ASP A 324 24.23 12.82 -36.62
CA ASP A 324 23.23 11.74 -36.52
C ASP A 324 22.97 11.32 -35.07
N ASP A 325 24.02 11.22 -34.24
CA ASP A 325 23.89 10.94 -32.81
C ASP A 325 23.11 12.07 -32.10
N GLU A 326 23.37 13.33 -32.45
CA GLU A 326 22.66 14.49 -31.91
C GLU A 326 21.18 14.47 -32.28
N ASN A 327 20.86 14.19 -33.54
CA ASN A 327 19.48 14.06 -34.02
C ASN A 327 18.71 12.96 -33.27
N ILE A 328 19.33 11.81 -33.02
CA ILE A 328 18.73 10.72 -32.25
C ILE A 328 18.47 11.17 -30.80
N MET A 329 19.40 11.88 -30.17
CA MET A 329 19.20 12.38 -28.80
C MET A 329 18.07 13.41 -28.73
N LEU A 330 18.01 14.35 -29.68
CA LEU A 330 16.94 15.36 -29.77
C LEU A 330 15.57 14.73 -30.00
N GLU A 331 15.46 13.71 -30.86
CA GLU A 331 14.22 12.98 -31.11
C GLU A 331 13.67 12.36 -29.81
N ASN A 332 14.53 11.70 -29.03
CA ASN A 332 14.11 11.05 -27.78
C ASN A 332 13.84 12.07 -26.65
N ALA A 333 14.60 13.17 -26.59
CA ALA A 333 14.29 14.27 -25.70
C ALA A 333 12.92 14.89 -26.03
N GLY A 334 12.59 15.02 -27.32
CA GLY A 334 11.27 15.42 -27.80
C GLY A 334 10.15 14.50 -27.33
N LYS A 335 10.34 13.17 -27.45
CA LYS A 335 9.39 12.16 -26.93
C LYS A 335 9.18 12.28 -25.42
N SER A 336 10.27 12.42 -24.66
CA SER A 336 10.20 12.62 -23.21
C SER A 336 9.40 13.87 -22.83
N ARG A 337 9.69 14.99 -23.49
CA ARG A 337 8.97 16.26 -23.29
C ARG A 337 7.49 16.13 -23.61
N PHE A 338 7.15 15.49 -24.73
CA PHE A 338 5.78 15.26 -25.14
C PHE A 338 5.00 14.44 -24.09
N ILE A 339 5.57 13.32 -23.63
CA ILE A 339 4.96 12.48 -22.59
C ILE A 339 4.76 13.26 -21.28
N THR A 340 5.75 14.07 -20.90
CA THR A 340 5.66 14.92 -19.69
C THR A 340 4.54 15.96 -19.81
N ILE A 341 4.40 16.61 -20.98
CA ILE A 341 3.34 17.61 -21.22
C ILE A 341 1.96 16.95 -21.13
N ILE A 342 1.79 15.77 -21.73
CA ILE A 342 0.50 15.05 -21.65
C ILE A 342 0.20 14.64 -20.21
N CYS A 343 1.18 14.08 -19.49
CA CYS A 343 1.04 13.75 -18.07
C CYS A 343 0.59 14.96 -17.25
N ALA A 344 1.26 16.10 -17.44
CA ALA A 344 0.90 17.37 -16.80
C ALA A 344 -0.54 17.79 -17.15
N GLY A 345 -0.92 17.71 -18.42
CA GLY A 345 -2.27 18.05 -18.89
C GLY A 345 -3.36 17.24 -18.18
N PHE A 346 -3.22 15.91 -18.10
CA PHE A 346 -4.18 15.07 -17.38
C PHE A 346 -4.15 15.31 -15.87
N MET A 347 -2.97 15.37 -15.25
CA MET A 347 -2.86 15.53 -13.79
C MET A 347 -3.34 16.89 -13.30
N TYR A 348 -2.95 17.98 -13.95
CA TYR A 348 -3.44 19.31 -13.61
C TYR A 348 -4.89 19.52 -14.06
N GLY A 349 -5.31 18.95 -15.18
CA GLY A 349 -6.71 18.99 -15.64
C GLY A 349 -7.65 18.30 -14.65
N GLY A 350 -7.35 17.07 -14.26
CA GLY A 350 -8.10 16.32 -13.26
C GLY A 350 -8.07 17.00 -11.88
N GLY A 351 -6.90 17.50 -11.46
CA GLY A 351 -6.75 18.27 -10.22
C GLY A 351 -7.57 19.56 -10.23
N PHE A 352 -7.52 20.34 -11.31
CA PHE A 352 -8.31 21.55 -11.47
C PHE A 352 -9.81 21.26 -11.44
N PHE A 353 -10.26 20.22 -12.14
CA PHE A 353 -11.66 19.79 -12.11
C PHE A 353 -12.11 19.44 -10.69
N TYR A 354 -11.30 18.67 -9.97
CA TYR A 354 -11.63 18.22 -8.62
C TYR A 354 -11.57 19.34 -7.57
N HIS A 355 -10.55 20.19 -7.60
CA HIS A 355 -10.34 21.26 -6.62
C HIS A 355 -11.12 22.54 -6.89
N THR A 356 -11.48 22.81 -8.15
CA THR A 356 -12.13 24.07 -8.54
C THR A 356 -13.53 23.80 -9.07
N ILE A 357 -13.66 23.10 -10.20
CA ILE A 357 -14.95 22.96 -10.91
C ILE A 357 -15.98 22.26 -10.02
N MET A 358 -15.60 21.17 -9.35
CA MET A 358 -16.53 20.37 -8.57
C MET A 358 -17.15 21.12 -7.37
N PRO A 359 -16.38 21.81 -6.51
CA PRO A 359 -16.96 22.68 -5.47
C PRO A 359 -17.91 23.76 -6.02
N PHE A 360 -17.54 24.44 -7.11
CA PHE A 360 -18.41 25.48 -7.68
C PHE A 360 -19.66 24.93 -8.36
N ALA A 361 -19.56 23.77 -9.03
CA ALA A 361 -20.68 23.14 -9.73
C ALA A 361 -21.74 22.56 -8.78
N VAL A 362 -21.34 22.13 -7.57
CA VAL A 362 -22.28 21.67 -6.54
C VAL A 362 -23.13 22.82 -5.98
N GLY A 363 -22.60 24.06 -6.01
CA GLY A 363 -23.28 25.24 -5.49
C GLY A 363 -23.39 25.25 -3.96
N SER A 364 -23.76 26.40 -3.40
CA SER A 364 -24.05 26.50 -1.97
C SER A 364 -25.40 25.88 -1.64
N PHE A 365 -25.47 25.09 -0.56
CA PHE A 365 -26.72 24.51 -0.07
C PHE A 365 -26.98 24.95 1.37
N VAL A 366 -28.26 25.07 1.72
CA VAL A 366 -28.70 25.48 3.05
C VAL A 366 -28.99 24.23 3.87
N THR A 367 -28.34 24.09 5.03
CA THR A 367 -28.62 22.99 5.97
C THR A 367 -29.89 23.23 6.78
N ALA A 368 -30.40 22.19 7.44
CA ALA A 368 -31.61 22.25 8.27
C ALA A 368 -31.54 23.32 9.39
N ASP A 369 -30.33 23.71 9.79
CA ASP A 369 -30.07 24.78 10.78
C ASP A 369 -30.00 26.19 10.15
N ASN A 370 -30.53 26.36 8.94
CA ASN A 370 -30.56 27.62 8.18
C ASN A 370 -29.17 28.25 7.91
N LYS A 371 -28.11 27.43 7.86
CA LYS A 371 -26.75 27.86 7.50
C LYS A 371 -26.47 27.60 6.03
N THR A 372 -25.93 28.59 5.34
CA THR A 372 -25.48 28.45 3.95
C THR A 372 -24.07 27.85 3.93
N ILE A 373 -23.94 26.61 3.46
CA ILE A 373 -22.65 25.92 3.34
C ILE A 373 -22.13 26.06 1.91
N LYS A 374 -20.91 26.58 1.78
CA LYS A 374 -20.15 26.50 0.53
C LYS A 374 -19.28 25.25 0.56
N PRO A 375 -19.42 24.34 -0.43
CA PRO A 375 -18.63 23.11 -0.44
C PRO A 375 -17.13 23.41 -0.54
N LEU A 376 -16.35 22.61 0.18
CA LEU A 376 -14.89 22.54 0.10
C LEU A 376 -14.51 21.19 -0.51
N THR A 377 -13.38 21.14 -1.22
CA THR A 377 -12.90 19.90 -1.85
C THR A 377 -12.64 18.80 -0.82
N TYR A 378 -12.03 19.20 0.29
CA TYR A 378 -11.90 18.34 1.46
C TYR A 378 -12.78 18.89 2.58
N PRO A 379 -13.61 18.04 3.22
CA PRO A 379 -14.42 18.48 4.34
C PRO A 379 -13.50 18.95 5.47
N VAL A 380 -13.79 20.12 5.99
CA VAL A 380 -13.12 20.67 7.16
C VAL A 380 -14.03 20.44 8.35
N TYR A 381 -13.42 20.09 9.48
CA TYR A 381 -14.17 19.86 10.69
C TYR A 381 -14.62 21.21 11.26
N ASP A 382 -15.87 21.58 10.98
CA ASP A 382 -16.48 22.86 11.39
C ASP A 382 -16.29 23.25 12.87
N PRO A 383 -16.21 22.31 13.84
CA PRO A 383 -15.94 22.65 15.24
C PRO A 383 -14.48 23.04 15.55
N LEU A 384 -13.51 22.87 14.64
CA LEU A 384 -12.13 23.35 14.83
C LEU A 384 -12.04 24.87 14.63
N PHE A 385 -12.76 25.37 13.64
CA PHE A 385 -13.01 26.78 13.35
C PHE A 385 -14.08 26.84 12.28
N SER A 386 -14.88 27.91 12.24
CA SER A 386 -15.95 28.08 11.26
C SER A 386 -15.40 28.22 9.84
N ALA A 387 -15.12 27.10 9.17
CA ALA A 387 -14.49 27.05 7.85
C ALA A 387 -15.42 27.57 6.74
N HIS A 388 -16.73 27.60 6.98
CA HIS A 388 -17.72 28.10 6.02
C HIS A 388 -18.05 29.59 6.21
N GLU A 389 -17.50 30.26 7.23
CA GLU A 389 -17.65 31.70 7.44
C GLU A 389 -16.61 32.50 6.63
N THR A 390 -16.95 33.74 6.30
CA THR A 390 -16.01 34.66 5.62
C THR A 390 -15.17 35.39 6.68
N PRO A 391 -13.83 35.44 6.58
CA PRO A 391 -12.98 35.06 5.44
C PRO A 391 -12.40 33.63 5.46
N ASN A 392 -12.69 32.83 6.49
CA ASN A 392 -12.10 31.50 6.70
C ASN A 392 -12.29 30.56 5.51
N TYR A 393 -13.46 30.59 4.85
CA TYR A 393 -13.72 29.80 3.65
C TYR A 393 -12.70 30.08 2.54
N GLN A 394 -12.43 31.35 2.27
CA GLN A 394 -11.50 31.75 1.22
C GLN A 394 -10.09 31.26 1.56
N ILE A 395 -9.66 31.42 2.81
CA ILE A 395 -8.35 30.96 3.29
C ILE A 395 -8.22 29.43 3.11
N VAL A 396 -9.19 28.67 3.61
CA VAL A 396 -9.17 27.20 3.54
C VAL A 396 -9.23 26.70 2.10
N PHE A 397 -10.13 27.25 1.28
CA PHE A 397 -10.24 26.89 -0.12
C PHE A 397 -8.92 27.14 -0.86
N THR A 398 -8.31 28.31 -0.68
CA THR A 398 -7.02 28.66 -1.27
C THR A 398 -5.91 27.70 -0.81
N LEU A 399 -5.85 27.38 0.50
CA LEU A 399 -4.88 26.41 1.01
C LEU A 399 -5.07 25.00 0.44
N GLN A 400 -6.32 24.53 0.35
CA GLN A 400 -6.63 23.22 -0.24
C GLN A 400 -6.29 23.17 -1.73
N TRP A 401 -6.51 24.27 -2.46
CA TRP A 401 -6.15 24.40 -3.87
C TRP A 401 -4.63 24.35 -4.08
N PHE A 402 -3.87 25.10 -3.29
CA PHE A 402 -2.40 25.04 -3.34
C PHE A 402 -1.87 23.66 -2.96
N SER A 403 -2.44 23.04 -1.93
CA SER A 403 -2.10 21.65 -1.57
C SER A 403 -2.34 20.68 -2.74
N GLY A 404 -3.51 20.77 -3.38
CA GLY A 404 -3.83 20.02 -4.60
C GLY A 404 -2.80 20.23 -5.72
N PHE A 405 -2.46 21.50 -5.99
CA PHE A 405 -1.45 21.86 -6.97
C PHE A 405 -0.08 21.23 -6.67
N PHE A 406 0.38 21.27 -5.42
CA PHE A 406 1.63 20.63 -5.01
C PHE A 406 1.58 19.10 -5.18
N MET A 407 0.47 18.46 -4.81
CA MET A 407 0.31 17.00 -4.98
C MET A 407 0.35 16.58 -6.46
N CYS A 408 -0.34 17.33 -7.34
CA CYS A 408 -0.24 17.13 -8.79
C CYS A 408 1.19 17.36 -9.28
N SER A 409 1.86 18.42 -8.83
CA SER A 409 3.23 18.75 -9.22
C SER A 409 4.24 17.66 -8.84
N ILE A 410 4.10 17.07 -7.65
CA ILE A 410 4.95 15.95 -7.19
C ILE A 410 4.78 14.74 -8.12
N THR A 411 3.55 14.43 -8.49
CA THR A 411 3.24 13.29 -9.37
C THR A 411 3.76 13.51 -10.79
N VAL A 412 3.53 14.70 -11.36
CA VAL A 412 4.08 15.09 -12.66
C VAL A 412 5.62 15.11 -12.62
N GLY A 413 6.22 15.57 -11.52
CA GLY A 413 7.66 15.53 -11.30
C GLY A 413 8.23 14.12 -11.36
N ALA A 414 7.61 13.16 -10.66
CA ALA A 414 8.02 11.76 -10.70
C ALA A 414 7.91 11.17 -12.12
N CYS A 415 6.80 11.40 -12.81
CA CYS A 415 6.61 10.95 -14.20
C CYS A 415 7.63 11.59 -15.16
N SER A 416 7.93 12.88 -14.98
CA SER A 416 8.91 13.59 -15.82
C SER A 416 10.32 13.02 -15.67
N LEU A 417 10.73 12.67 -14.45
CA LEU A 417 12.01 12.01 -14.21
C LEU A 417 12.05 10.63 -14.88
N ALA A 418 10.99 9.84 -14.75
CA ALA A 418 10.88 8.54 -15.41
C ALA A 418 11.00 8.68 -16.93
N ALA A 419 10.27 9.62 -17.54
CA ALA A 419 10.30 9.87 -18.97
C ALA A 419 11.67 10.35 -19.44
N VAL A 420 12.28 11.35 -18.78
CA VAL A 420 13.60 11.87 -19.16
C VAL A 420 14.66 10.79 -19.11
N PHE A 421 14.71 10.03 -18.01
CA PHE A 421 15.74 9.00 -17.85
C PHE A 421 15.56 7.82 -18.81
N ALA A 422 14.34 7.32 -18.95
CA ALA A 422 14.08 6.20 -19.85
C ALA A 422 14.29 6.57 -21.32
N PHE A 423 13.78 7.72 -21.78
CA PHE A 423 13.98 8.13 -23.18
C PHE A 423 15.42 8.55 -23.48
N HIS A 424 16.16 9.09 -22.50
CA HIS A 424 17.60 9.29 -22.66
C HIS A 424 18.32 7.95 -22.87
N ALA A 425 18.02 6.94 -22.05
CA ALA A 425 18.57 5.61 -22.23
C ALA A 425 18.17 5.00 -23.58
N CYS A 426 16.91 5.13 -24.00
CA CYS A 426 16.45 4.73 -25.34
C CYS A 426 17.23 5.41 -26.47
N GLY A 427 17.52 6.72 -26.33
CA GLY A 427 18.33 7.46 -27.28
C GLY A 427 19.75 6.93 -27.37
N GLN A 428 20.39 6.67 -26.23
CA GLN A 428 21.73 6.08 -26.19
C GLN A 428 21.77 4.66 -26.77
N LEU A 429 20.74 3.83 -26.52
CA LEU A 429 20.61 2.50 -27.13
C LEU A 429 20.45 2.58 -28.65
N LYS A 430 19.65 3.53 -29.15
CA LYS A 430 19.51 3.77 -30.60
C LYS A 430 20.83 4.18 -31.25
N ILE A 431 21.65 4.98 -30.56
CA ILE A 431 22.97 5.33 -31.08
C ILE A 431 23.87 4.10 -31.17
N VAL A 432 23.86 3.22 -30.16
CA VAL A 432 24.57 1.94 -30.21
C VAL A 432 24.10 1.10 -31.40
N ILE A 433 22.79 1.05 -31.67
CA ILE A 433 22.24 0.36 -32.85
C ILE A 433 22.76 0.99 -34.15
N SER A 434 22.74 2.32 -34.29
CA SER A 434 23.25 3.01 -35.48
C SER A 434 24.76 2.77 -35.70
N HIS A 435 25.54 2.67 -34.62
CA HIS A 435 26.96 2.34 -34.71
C HIS A 435 27.21 0.87 -35.07
N LEU A 436 26.29 -0.03 -34.72
CA LEU A 436 26.30 -1.42 -35.19
C LEU A 436 25.95 -1.53 -36.68
N ASP A 437 25.08 -0.66 -37.20
CA ASP A 437 24.74 -0.63 -38.64
C ASP A 437 25.93 -0.24 -39.52
N ASN A 438 26.73 0.72 -39.03
CA ASN A 438 27.92 1.21 -39.72
C ASN A 438 29.21 0.47 -39.27
N PHE A 439 29.06 -0.73 -38.71
CA PHE A 439 30.17 -1.45 -38.07
C PHE A 439 31.20 -2.00 -39.09
N ILE A 440 30.76 -2.39 -40.29
CA ILE A 440 31.62 -2.98 -41.33
C ILE A 440 31.76 -1.99 -42.50
N ASP A 441 32.95 -1.41 -42.63
CA ASP A 441 33.34 -0.57 -43.76
C ASP A 441 34.42 -1.31 -44.55
N ARG A 442 34.17 -1.64 -45.83
CA ARG A 442 34.89 -2.63 -46.66
C ARG A 442 36.37 -2.29 -47.00
N ASN A 443 37.25 -1.98 -46.04
CA ASN A 443 38.66 -1.67 -46.34
C ASN A 443 39.72 -2.44 -45.51
N HIS A 444 40.64 -3.10 -46.23
CA HIS A 444 41.49 -4.24 -45.86
C HIS A 444 42.59 -4.07 -44.77
N ASN A 445 42.59 -3.03 -43.93
CA ASN A 445 43.50 -2.90 -42.77
C ASN A 445 42.73 -3.03 -41.43
N PHE A 446 41.99 -4.13 -41.32
CA PHE A 446 40.70 -4.20 -40.62
C PHE A 446 40.75 -4.45 -39.11
N ASP A 447 41.68 -5.26 -38.61
CA ASP A 447 41.45 -5.96 -37.34
C ASP A 447 41.60 -5.08 -36.08
N ASP A 448 42.59 -4.18 -36.04
CA ASP A 448 42.81 -3.31 -34.87
C ASP A 448 41.86 -2.11 -34.84
N VAL A 449 41.49 -1.57 -36.00
CA VAL A 449 40.46 -0.53 -36.11
C VAL A 449 39.10 -1.08 -35.72
N LEU A 450 38.77 -2.30 -36.15
CA LEU A 450 37.53 -3.00 -35.80
C LEU A 450 37.47 -3.34 -34.30
N LYS A 451 38.58 -3.81 -33.71
CA LYS A 451 38.68 -4.00 -32.25
C LYS A 451 38.42 -2.70 -31.48
N ASN A 452 38.99 -1.59 -31.91
CA ASN A 452 38.77 -0.29 -31.27
C ASN A 452 37.32 0.18 -31.40
N LYS A 453 36.70 0.06 -32.58
CA LYS A 453 35.27 0.36 -32.78
C LYS A 453 34.38 -0.50 -31.87
N MET A 454 34.69 -1.80 -31.78
CA MET A 454 33.96 -2.75 -30.96
C MET A 454 34.10 -2.46 -29.46
N ALA A 455 35.31 -2.13 -29.00
CA ALA A 455 35.55 -1.73 -27.61
C ALA A 455 34.71 -0.51 -27.22
N VAL A 456 34.64 0.51 -28.10
CA VAL A 456 33.82 1.71 -27.90
C VAL A 456 32.33 1.35 -27.79
N ILE A 457 31.81 0.48 -28.66
CA ILE A 457 30.42 0.03 -28.64
C ILE A 457 30.09 -0.71 -27.33
N ILE A 458 30.96 -1.64 -26.90
CA ILE A 458 30.78 -2.39 -25.65
C ILE A 458 30.81 -1.47 -24.45
N GLU A 459 31.79 -0.57 -24.36
CA GLU A 459 31.92 0.39 -23.26
C GLU A 459 30.67 1.28 -23.17
N ARG A 460 30.18 1.77 -24.31
CA ARG A 460 28.96 2.57 -24.38
C ARG A 460 27.73 1.76 -23.95
N HIS A 461 27.57 0.53 -24.43
CA HIS A 461 26.45 -0.33 -24.04
C HIS A 461 26.46 -0.63 -22.53
N LEU A 462 27.61 -1.00 -21.96
CA LEU A 462 27.76 -1.27 -20.53
C LEU A 462 27.46 -0.04 -19.67
N ARG A 463 27.92 1.14 -20.10
CA ARG A 463 27.60 2.41 -19.44
C ARG A 463 26.10 2.69 -19.43
N ILE A 464 25.41 2.45 -20.55
CA ILE A 464 23.96 2.61 -20.65
C ILE A 464 23.23 1.63 -19.72
N LEU A 465 23.63 0.35 -19.71
CA LEU A 465 23.05 -0.64 -18.80
C LEU A 465 23.25 -0.24 -17.33
N GLY A 466 24.43 0.27 -16.97
CA GLY A 466 24.72 0.83 -15.65
C GLY A 466 23.80 1.99 -15.29
N PHE A 467 23.58 2.92 -16.23
CA PHE A 467 22.64 4.03 -16.05
C PHE A 467 21.20 3.53 -15.86
N ILE A 468 20.74 2.57 -16.68
CA ILE A 468 19.38 2.02 -16.54
C ILE A 468 19.21 1.33 -15.18
N LEU A 469 20.20 0.56 -14.72
CA LEU A 469 20.16 -0.06 -13.38
C LEU A 469 20.09 0.98 -12.25
N GLN A 470 20.76 2.11 -12.40
CA GLN A 470 20.67 3.21 -11.44
C GLN A 470 19.28 3.85 -11.45
N VAL A 471 18.73 4.11 -12.64
CA VAL A 471 17.37 4.66 -12.83
C VAL A 471 16.31 3.72 -12.27
N GLU A 472 16.47 2.41 -12.51
CA GLU A 472 15.55 1.40 -12.00
C GLU A 472 15.54 1.40 -10.47
N ARG A 473 16.71 1.40 -9.80
CA ARG A 473 16.79 1.50 -8.33
C ARG A 473 16.17 2.79 -7.79
N LEU A 474 16.39 3.90 -8.49
CA LEU A 474 15.85 5.21 -8.13
C LEU A 474 14.32 5.22 -8.18
N LEU A 475 13.74 4.70 -9.26
CA LEU A 475 12.31 4.76 -9.52
C LEU A 475 11.53 3.57 -8.94
N ASN A 476 12.18 2.49 -8.52
CA ASN A 476 11.53 1.24 -8.11
C ASN A 476 10.44 1.44 -7.04
N GLU A 477 10.75 2.18 -5.97
CA GLU A 477 9.80 2.46 -4.89
C GLU A 477 8.74 3.50 -5.31
N ILE A 478 9.13 4.49 -6.12
CA ILE A 478 8.22 5.52 -6.65
C ILE A 478 7.18 4.89 -7.58
N ASN A 479 7.61 3.99 -8.47
CA ASN A 479 6.77 3.23 -9.38
C ASN A 479 5.81 2.30 -8.63
N LEU A 480 6.26 1.69 -7.51
CA LEU A 480 5.38 0.89 -6.66
C LEU A 480 4.26 1.73 -6.04
N ILE A 481 4.62 2.90 -5.52
CA ILE A 481 3.66 3.85 -4.93
C ILE A 481 2.67 4.34 -5.99
N GLU A 482 3.14 4.65 -7.21
CA GLU A 482 2.26 5.03 -8.34
C GLU A 482 1.33 3.88 -8.71
N PHE A 483 1.86 2.68 -8.93
CA PHE A 483 1.09 1.55 -9.40
C PHE A 483 0.01 1.13 -8.40
N LEU A 484 0.37 0.97 -7.12
CA LEU A 484 -0.58 0.59 -6.07
C LEU A 484 -1.52 1.74 -5.71
N GLY A 485 -1.00 2.97 -5.59
CA GLY A 485 -1.77 4.14 -5.20
C GLY A 485 -2.83 4.49 -6.25
N CYS A 486 -2.47 4.55 -7.52
CA CYS A 486 -3.42 4.83 -8.60
C CYS A 486 -4.46 3.71 -8.74
N THR A 487 -4.07 2.43 -8.63
CA THR A 487 -5.03 1.31 -8.64
C THR A 487 -6.05 1.45 -7.52
N PHE A 488 -5.58 1.72 -6.29
CA PHE A 488 -6.46 1.93 -5.14
C PHE A 488 -7.40 3.14 -5.34
N ILE A 489 -6.88 4.25 -5.86
CA ILE A 489 -7.68 5.45 -6.14
C ILE A 489 -8.71 5.15 -7.23
N ILE A 490 -8.37 4.44 -8.31
CA ILE A 490 -9.32 4.05 -9.37
C ILE A 490 -10.47 3.22 -8.80
N CYS A 491 -10.18 2.24 -7.94
CA CYS A 491 -11.20 1.40 -7.31
C CYS A 491 -12.16 2.17 -6.39
N MET A 492 -11.70 3.27 -5.78
CA MET A 492 -12.47 4.06 -4.80
C MET A 492 -13.06 5.34 -5.38
N ALA A 493 -12.55 5.80 -6.53
CA ALA A 493 -12.97 7.05 -7.16
C ALA A 493 -14.37 6.91 -7.75
N VAL A 494 -15.22 7.88 -7.42
CA VAL A 494 -16.58 8.01 -7.98
C VAL A 494 -16.60 9.03 -9.14
N TYR A 495 -15.50 9.75 -9.36
CA TYR A 495 -15.41 10.85 -10.33
C TYR A 495 -14.71 10.44 -11.61
N TYR A 496 -15.43 10.52 -12.73
CA TYR A 496 -14.95 10.13 -14.06
C TYR A 496 -13.63 10.82 -14.45
N PHE A 497 -13.50 12.13 -14.28
CA PHE A 497 -12.28 12.87 -14.64
C PHE A 497 -11.04 12.45 -13.83
N LEU A 498 -11.23 12.09 -12.55
CA LEU A 498 -10.13 11.58 -11.73
C LEU A 498 -9.75 10.17 -12.17
N ILE A 499 -10.73 9.30 -12.46
CA ILE A 499 -10.48 7.95 -12.99
C ILE A 499 -9.64 8.06 -14.26
N VAL A 500 -10.06 8.87 -15.24
CA VAL A 500 -9.32 9.08 -16.50
C VAL A 500 -7.88 9.55 -16.22
N SER A 501 -7.71 10.51 -15.31
CA SER A 501 -6.37 11.06 -15.00
C SER A 501 -5.44 10.02 -14.37
N PHE A 502 -5.93 9.24 -13.40
CA PHE A 502 -5.12 8.22 -12.73
C PHE A 502 -4.88 6.97 -13.60
N THR A 503 -5.85 6.56 -14.42
CA THR A 503 -5.65 5.51 -15.42
C THR A 503 -4.60 5.91 -16.44
N PHE A 504 -4.66 7.15 -16.93
CA PHE A 504 -3.67 7.67 -17.88
C PHE A 504 -2.27 7.76 -17.25
N ASN A 505 -2.18 8.11 -15.97
CA ASN A 505 -0.91 8.13 -15.25
C ASN A 505 -0.26 6.72 -15.19
N ILE A 506 -0.99 5.67 -14.78
CA ILE A 506 -0.47 4.29 -14.80
C ILE A 506 -0.05 3.91 -16.23
N PHE A 507 -0.89 4.23 -17.23
CA PHE A 507 -0.58 3.97 -18.63
C PHE A 507 0.76 4.57 -19.04
N ILE A 508 1.06 5.83 -18.69
CA ILE A 508 2.33 6.46 -19.03
C ILE A 508 3.51 5.71 -18.42
N PHE A 509 3.45 5.34 -17.13
CA PHE A 509 4.55 4.61 -16.49
C PHE A 509 4.79 3.25 -17.16
N CYS A 510 3.72 2.52 -17.48
CA CYS A 510 3.77 1.27 -18.22
C CYS A 510 4.32 1.46 -19.64
N TYR A 511 3.91 2.52 -20.34
CA TYR A 511 4.40 2.89 -21.66
C TYR A 511 5.90 3.18 -21.64
N ILE A 512 6.37 3.98 -20.67
CA ILE A 512 7.79 4.32 -20.51
C ILE A 512 8.61 3.05 -20.27
N GLY A 513 8.16 2.18 -19.36
CA GLY A 513 8.82 0.90 -19.07
C GLY A 513 8.87 -0.04 -20.28
N GLU A 514 7.77 -0.11 -21.04
CA GLU A 514 7.68 -0.90 -22.26
C GLU A 514 8.62 -0.39 -23.34
N MET A 515 8.65 0.92 -23.58
CA MET A 515 9.54 1.52 -24.58
C MET A 515 11.01 1.24 -24.26
N LEU A 516 11.42 1.38 -22.99
CA LEU A 516 12.79 1.07 -22.59
C LEU A 516 13.12 -0.41 -22.80
N THR A 517 12.21 -1.30 -22.39
CA THR A 517 12.37 -2.76 -22.55
C THR A 517 12.48 -3.15 -24.03
N GLN A 518 11.63 -2.58 -24.89
CA GLN A 518 11.65 -2.83 -26.32
C GLN A 518 12.94 -2.32 -26.99
N GLN A 519 13.41 -1.13 -26.62
CA GLN A 519 14.68 -0.62 -27.15
C GLN A 519 15.86 -1.48 -26.71
N GLY A 520 15.89 -1.96 -25.46
CA GLY A 520 16.91 -2.91 -24.99
C GLY A 520 16.96 -4.19 -25.83
N LYS A 521 15.80 -4.78 -26.16
CA LYS A 521 15.72 -5.98 -27.02
C LYS A 521 16.22 -5.72 -28.45
N ARG A 522 15.96 -4.52 -29.00
CA ARG A 522 16.38 -4.15 -30.37
C ARG A 522 17.90 -4.15 -30.55
N VAL A 523 18.67 -3.90 -29.50
CA VAL A 523 20.15 -3.99 -29.57
C VAL A 523 20.59 -5.39 -29.97
N GLY A 524 20.01 -6.43 -29.37
CA GLY A 524 20.33 -7.83 -29.71
C GLY A 524 19.93 -8.19 -31.14
N ALA A 525 18.77 -7.70 -31.59
CA ALA A 525 18.33 -7.89 -32.97
C ALA A 525 19.24 -7.17 -33.98
N ALA A 526 19.72 -5.97 -33.68
CA ALA A 526 20.65 -5.23 -34.52
C ALA A 526 22.01 -5.94 -34.65
N VAL A 527 22.54 -6.49 -33.55
CA VAL A 527 23.76 -7.30 -33.60
C VAL A 527 23.61 -8.51 -34.54
N TYR A 528 22.45 -9.16 -34.53
CA TYR A 528 22.22 -10.35 -35.36
C TYR A 528 21.96 -10.01 -36.84
N ASN A 529 21.18 -8.96 -37.11
CA ASN A 529 20.71 -8.62 -38.45
C ASN A 529 21.65 -7.69 -39.22
N ASN A 530 22.32 -6.76 -38.52
CA ASN A 530 22.98 -5.62 -39.15
C ASN A 530 24.51 -5.80 -39.20
N VAL A 531 25.06 -6.72 -38.41
CA VAL A 531 26.49 -7.05 -38.44
C VAL A 531 26.70 -8.39 -39.16
N ASN A 532 27.53 -8.42 -40.21
CA ASN A 532 27.97 -9.66 -40.86
C ASN A 532 28.93 -10.44 -39.95
N TRP A 533 28.44 -10.96 -38.84
CA TRP A 533 29.22 -11.62 -37.79
C TRP A 533 29.98 -12.85 -38.28
N TYR A 534 29.55 -13.44 -39.40
CA TYR A 534 30.19 -14.56 -40.09
C TYR A 534 31.43 -14.17 -40.90
N GLU A 535 31.64 -12.87 -41.17
CA GLU A 535 32.82 -12.33 -41.85
C GLU A 535 33.93 -11.90 -40.88
N LEU A 536 33.63 -11.89 -39.56
CA LEU A 536 34.55 -11.43 -38.52
C LEU A 536 35.44 -12.56 -38.00
N THR A 537 36.61 -12.18 -37.47
CA THR A 537 37.48 -13.12 -36.77
C THR A 537 36.82 -13.67 -35.51
N THR A 538 37.13 -14.92 -35.12
CA THR A 538 36.54 -15.60 -33.97
C THR A 538 36.60 -14.79 -32.67
N LYS A 539 37.62 -13.95 -32.50
CA LYS A 539 37.79 -13.07 -31.33
C LYS A 539 36.78 -11.92 -31.33
N ASN A 540 36.52 -11.32 -32.49
CA ASN A 540 35.56 -10.23 -32.65
C ASN A 540 34.11 -10.74 -32.63
N SER A 541 33.83 -11.93 -33.18
CA SER A 541 32.47 -12.51 -33.11
C SER A 541 32.04 -12.81 -31.66
N ARG A 542 32.97 -13.19 -30.78
CA ARG A 542 32.66 -13.48 -29.36
C ARG A 542 32.11 -12.29 -28.59
N GLY A 543 32.62 -11.08 -28.81
CA GLY A 543 32.11 -9.92 -28.07
C GLY A 543 30.73 -9.44 -28.58
N LEU A 544 30.40 -9.68 -29.85
CA LEU A 544 29.04 -9.45 -30.37
C LEU A 544 28.03 -10.40 -29.74
N ILE A 545 28.41 -11.67 -29.56
CA ILE A 545 27.59 -12.66 -28.84
C ILE A 545 27.29 -12.19 -27.41
N LEU A 546 28.25 -11.58 -26.72
CA LEU A 546 28.03 -11.03 -25.37
C LEU A 546 27.02 -9.87 -25.38
N ILE A 547 27.11 -8.96 -26.36
CA ILE A 547 26.13 -7.87 -26.51
C ILE A 547 24.72 -8.44 -26.76
N ALA A 548 24.61 -9.43 -27.66
CA ALA A 548 23.34 -10.09 -27.97
C ALA A 548 22.78 -10.84 -26.75
N ALA A 549 23.62 -11.58 -26.02
CA ALA A 549 23.23 -12.30 -24.81
C ALA A 549 22.73 -11.36 -23.71
N MET A 550 23.41 -10.23 -23.48
CA MET A 550 22.97 -9.22 -22.52
C MET A 550 21.66 -8.55 -22.93
N SER A 551 21.42 -8.37 -24.24
CA SER A 551 20.18 -7.79 -24.76
C SER A 551 18.97 -8.71 -24.60
N ASN A 552 19.19 -10.02 -24.46
CA ASN A 552 18.14 -11.01 -24.15
C ASN A 552 17.69 -10.98 -22.68
N TYR A 553 18.41 -10.26 -21.81
CA TYR A 553 17.97 -9.90 -20.46
C TYR A 553 17.64 -8.40 -20.42
N PRO A 554 16.56 -7.97 -21.10
CA PRO A 554 16.30 -6.57 -21.34
C PRO A 554 16.10 -5.82 -20.03
N CYS A 555 16.70 -4.64 -19.93
CA CYS A 555 16.49 -3.77 -18.78
C CYS A 555 15.04 -3.30 -18.73
N SER A 556 14.30 -3.75 -17.72
CA SER A 556 12.94 -3.32 -17.44
C SER A 556 12.90 -2.38 -16.24
N LEU A 557 12.01 -1.40 -16.28
CA LEU A 557 11.61 -0.69 -15.06
C LEU A 557 10.63 -1.57 -14.30
N SER A 558 10.77 -1.64 -12.98
CA SER A 558 9.87 -2.39 -12.12
C SER A 558 9.19 -1.51 -11.08
N ALA A 559 8.05 -1.99 -10.59
CA ALA A 559 7.32 -1.48 -9.46
C ALA A 559 7.61 -2.40 -8.26
N GLY A 560 8.46 -1.95 -7.34
CA GLY A 560 8.80 -2.65 -6.12
C GLY A 560 9.45 -4.03 -6.30
N LYS A 561 10.08 -4.29 -7.46
CA LYS A 561 10.51 -5.64 -7.89
C LYS A 561 9.38 -6.69 -7.96
N MET A 562 8.12 -6.27 -7.86
CA MET A 562 6.96 -7.14 -7.89
C MET A 562 6.40 -7.30 -9.31
N VAL A 563 6.39 -6.20 -10.07
CA VAL A 563 5.77 -6.13 -11.40
C VAL A 563 6.68 -5.34 -12.33
N ASN A 564 6.88 -5.82 -13.56
CA ASN A 564 7.57 -5.05 -14.61
C ASN A 564 6.59 -4.06 -15.25
N LEU A 565 6.98 -2.79 -15.39
CA LEU A 565 6.17 -1.79 -16.06
C LEU A 565 6.08 -2.10 -17.55
N SER A 566 4.91 -2.58 -18.00
CA SER A 566 4.64 -3.05 -19.36
C SER A 566 3.18 -2.84 -19.72
N TYR A 567 2.84 -2.96 -21.01
CA TYR A 567 1.43 -2.94 -21.45
C TYR A 567 0.61 -4.07 -20.81
N ALA A 568 1.21 -5.24 -20.60
CA ALA A 568 0.54 -6.37 -19.95
C ALA A 568 0.13 -6.01 -18.51
N SER A 569 1.01 -5.34 -17.77
CA SER A 569 0.72 -4.90 -16.40
C SER A 569 -0.34 -3.80 -16.36
N PHE A 570 -0.37 -2.90 -17.34
CA PHE A 570 -1.45 -1.92 -17.48
C PHE A 570 -2.80 -2.59 -17.76
N ALA A 571 -2.83 -3.56 -18.67
CA ALA A 571 -4.03 -4.33 -18.96
C ALA A 571 -4.56 -5.03 -17.70
N CYS A 572 -3.70 -5.65 -16.89
CA CYS A 572 -4.09 -6.28 -15.62
C CYS A 572 -4.66 -5.30 -14.57
N VAL A 573 -4.42 -4.00 -14.68
CA VAL A 573 -5.04 -2.99 -13.80
C VAL A 573 -6.42 -2.58 -14.32
N CYS A 574 -6.63 -2.66 -15.63
CA CYS A 574 -7.88 -2.27 -16.28
C CYS A 574 -8.93 -3.40 -16.31
N TYR A 575 -8.50 -4.66 -16.19
CA TYR A 575 -9.33 -5.85 -16.05
C TYR A 575 -9.49 -6.24 -14.58
#